data_AF-A0A291RPZ1-F1
#
_entry.id   AF-A0A291RPZ1-F1
#
_cell.length_a   1.000
_cell.length_b   1.000
_cell.length_c   1.000
_cell.angle_alpha   90.00
_cell.angle_beta   90.00
_cell.angle_gamma   90.00
#
_symmetry.space_group_name_H-M   'P 1'
#
loop_
_entity.id
_entity.type
_entity.pdbx_description
1 polymer ?
#
loop_
_entity_poly.entity_id
_entity_poly.type
_entity_poly.pdbx_seq_one_letter_code
_entity_poly.pdbx_strand_id
1 'polypeptide(L)'
;MKIPCVCGGLIVDNTDYVPNKAHLIADQDWDDALDDAAGEWHPDNLARKWSRSMWQCRRCGRLYVDDPTGTVHRFDPAESTVPHDLLASARGARWPGFLRGRWQAPVISDRSPGELWWQCGKDDSGFEDLVSWEELERRYYEEFQRLHDLGILRSAFLWVDGGMSHQWPSVE
;
A
#
# COMPACT_ATOMS: atom_id res chain seq x y z
N MET A 1 10.13 0.55 -8.12
CA MET A 1 10.25 -0.27 -9.35
C MET A 1 9.04 -0.01 -10.27
N LYS A 2 9.24 -0.13 -11.58
CA LYS A 2 8.16 -0.08 -12.59
C LYS A 2 8.35 -1.26 -13.55
N ILE A 3 7.34 -2.11 -13.69
CA ILE A 3 7.41 -3.31 -14.54
C ILE A 3 6.50 -3.10 -15.75
N PRO A 4 7.06 -2.99 -16.97
CA PRO A 4 6.27 -2.86 -18.18
C PRO A 4 5.60 -4.20 -18.51
N CYS A 5 4.29 -4.17 -18.75
CA CYS A 5 3.55 -5.32 -19.22
C CYS A 5 3.45 -5.33 -20.75
N VAL A 6 3.49 -6.51 -21.36
CA VAL A 6 3.38 -6.68 -22.82
C VAL A 6 2.05 -6.20 -23.39
N CYS A 7 1.01 -6.05 -22.56
CA CYS A 7 -0.25 -5.43 -22.98
C CYS A 7 -0.20 -3.89 -23.03
N GLY A 8 0.97 -3.28 -22.77
CA GLY A 8 1.16 -1.84 -22.61
C GLY A 8 0.69 -1.28 -21.27
N GLY A 9 0.34 -2.14 -20.30
CA GLY A 9 0.06 -1.73 -18.92
C GLY A 9 1.36 -1.48 -18.15
N LEU A 10 1.33 -0.58 -17.17
CA LEU A 10 2.45 -0.35 -16.26
C LEU A 10 2.09 -0.86 -14.86
N ILE A 11 2.89 -1.77 -14.33
CA ILE A 11 2.79 -2.21 -12.94
C ILE A 11 3.72 -1.32 -12.13
N VAL A 12 3.15 -0.56 -11.20
CA VAL A 12 3.91 0.35 -10.34
C VAL A 12 4.11 -0.31 -8.98
N ASP A 13 5.37 -0.39 -8.55
CA ASP A 13 5.78 -0.87 -7.24
C ASP A 13 6.70 0.17 -6.61
N ASN A 14 6.11 1.28 -6.18
CA ASN A 14 6.82 2.42 -5.59
C ASN A 14 6.56 2.59 -4.09
N THR A 15 5.64 1.80 -3.54
CA THR A 15 5.21 1.87 -2.15
C THR A 15 4.68 0.50 -1.71
N ASP A 16 4.56 0.33 -0.40
CA ASP A 16 3.99 -0.87 0.20
C ASP A 16 2.46 -0.85 0.12
N TYR A 17 1.82 -1.99 0.38
CA TYR A 17 0.36 -2.11 0.46
C TYR A 17 -0.41 -1.83 -0.85
N VAL A 18 0.23 -2.00 -2.01
CA VAL A 18 -0.45 -1.91 -3.30
C VAL A 18 -1.27 -3.18 -3.60
N PRO A 19 -2.50 -3.06 -4.12
CA PRO A 19 -3.45 -4.20 -4.24
C PRO A 19 -3.08 -5.22 -5.32
N ASN A 20 -2.07 -4.93 -6.13
CA ASN A 20 -1.61 -5.76 -7.23
C ASN A 20 -0.20 -6.33 -7.00
N LYS A 21 0.25 -6.38 -5.74
CA LYS A 21 1.50 -6.99 -5.30
C LYS A 21 1.21 -7.95 -4.14
N ALA A 22 1.87 -9.11 -4.15
CA ALA A 22 1.83 -10.08 -3.08
C ALA A 22 3.21 -10.71 -2.86
N HIS A 23 3.35 -11.41 -1.74
CA HIS A 23 4.49 -12.22 -1.40
C HIS A 23 4.14 -13.69 -1.63
N LEU A 24 4.91 -14.37 -2.50
CA LEU A 24 4.79 -15.79 -2.77
C LEU A 24 5.71 -16.56 -1.83
N ILE A 25 5.14 -17.38 -0.97
CA ILE A 25 5.85 -18.39 -0.16
C ILE A 25 5.55 -19.75 -0.77
N ALA A 26 6.57 -20.58 -0.98
CA ALA A 26 6.34 -21.94 -1.46
C ALA A 26 5.68 -22.78 -0.35
N ASP A 27 4.83 -23.72 -0.72
CA ASP A 27 4.14 -24.59 0.26
C ASP A 27 5.11 -25.34 1.17
N GLN A 28 6.25 -25.78 0.61
CA GLN A 28 7.33 -26.45 1.36
C GLN A 28 7.97 -25.57 2.43
N ASP A 29 7.91 -24.24 2.27
CA ASP A 29 8.51 -23.26 3.17
C ASP A 29 7.47 -22.66 4.14
N TRP A 30 6.18 -23.03 4.02
CA TRP A 30 5.10 -22.34 4.70
C TRP A 30 5.16 -22.47 6.23
N ASP A 31 5.28 -23.71 6.73
CA ASP A 31 5.34 -23.96 8.17
C ASP A 31 6.64 -23.42 8.78
N ASP A 32 7.77 -23.58 8.07
CA ASP A 32 9.06 -23.02 8.49
C ASP A 32 8.99 -21.48 8.60
N ALA A 33 8.28 -20.82 7.68
CA ALA A 33 8.06 -19.38 7.74
C ALA A 33 7.20 -18.95 8.93
N LEU A 34 6.26 -19.79 9.40
CA LEU A 34 5.45 -19.50 10.57
C LEU A 34 6.24 -19.71 11.88
N ASP A 35 7.04 -20.78 11.94
CA ASP A 35 7.87 -21.10 13.11
C ASP A 35 8.92 -20.02 13.36
N ASP A 36 9.62 -19.61 12.30
CA ASP A 36 10.56 -18.49 12.38
C ASP A 36 9.85 -17.21 12.87
N ALA A 37 8.61 -16.95 12.42
CA ALA A 37 7.86 -15.73 12.75
C ALA A 37 7.49 -15.66 14.23
N ALA A 38 7.25 -16.82 14.84
CA ALA A 38 6.97 -16.93 16.26
C ALA A 38 8.23 -16.74 17.12
N GLY A 39 9.42 -17.03 16.57
CA GLY A 39 10.69 -17.01 17.30
C GLY A 39 11.51 -15.73 17.19
N GLU A 40 11.41 -14.97 16.09
CA GLU A 40 12.20 -13.77 15.86
C GLU A 40 11.50 -12.45 16.26
N TRP A 41 12.24 -11.53 16.89
CA TRP A 41 11.78 -10.17 17.21
C TRP A 41 11.74 -9.22 15.99
N HIS A 42 12.22 -9.65 14.81
CA HIS A 42 12.33 -8.85 13.59
C HIS A 42 11.57 -9.47 12.40
N PRO A 43 10.23 -9.36 12.35
CA PRO A 43 9.38 -9.98 11.33
C PRO A 43 9.69 -9.57 9.88
N ASP A 44 10.34 -8.43 9.65
CA ASP A 44 10.64 -7.90 8.31
C ASP A 44 11.71 -8.72 7.55
N ASN A 45 12.66 -9.32 8.26
CA ASN A 45 13.65 -10.21 7.64
C ASN A 45 13.04 -11.57 7.25
N LEU A 46 12.01 -11.98 7.99
CA LEU A 46 11.34 -13.25 7.81
C LEU A 46 10.54 -13.33 6.52
N ALA A 47 9.76 -12.28 6.25
CA ALA A 47 8.99 -12.18 5.03
C ALA A 47 9.90 -12.18 3.80
N ARG A 48 11.12 -11.64 3.89
CA ARG A 48 12.08 -11.64 2.78
C ARG A 48 12.83 -12.96 2.60
N LYS A 49 13.10 -13.69 3.69
CA LYS A 49 13.78 -14.99 3.65
C LYS A 49 12.95 -16.04 2.92
N TRP A 50 11.66 -16.09 3.22
CA TRP A 50 10.77 -17.16 2.78
C TRP A 50 9.89 -16.79 1.58
N SER A 51 9.87 -15.52 1.17
CA SER A 51 9.00 -15.06 0.09
C SER A 51 9.72 -14.45 -1.10
N ARG A 52 9.01 -14.44 -2.21
CA ARG A 52 9.37 -13.75 -3.46
C ARG A 52 8.29 -12.75 -3.80
N SER A 53 8.65 -11.68 -4.51
CA SER A 53 7.64 -10.74 -4.94
C SER A 53 6.86 -11.31 -6.12
N MET A 54 5.56 -11.06 -6.12
CA MET A 54 4.67 -11.31 -7.24
C MET A 54 3.81 -10.07 -7.50
N TRP A 55 3.59 -9.77 -8.77
CA TRP A 55 2.76 -8.65 -9.19
C TRP A 55 1.73 -9.10 -10.22
N GLN A 56 0.59 -8.43 -10.23
CA GLN A 56 -0.46 -8.63 -11.23
C GLN A 56 -0.63 -7.37 -12.07
N CYS A 57 -0.71 -7.55 -13.39
CA CYS A 57 -1.12 -6.47 -14.27
C CYS A 57 -2.63 -6.21 -14.14
N ARG A 58 -3.03 -5.07 -13.58
CA ARG A 58 -4.46 -4.70 -13.45
C ARG A 58 -5.20 -4.51 -14.79
N ARG A 59 -4.46 -4.42 -15.91
CA ARG A 59 -5.04 -4.26 -17.25
C ARG A 59 -5.37 -5.58 -17.94
N CYS A 60 -4.58 -6.64 -17.72
CA CYS A 60 -4.72 -7.89 -18.47
C CYS A 60 -4.58 -9.17 -17.62
N GLY A 61 -4.50 -9.05 -16.30
CA GLY A 61 -4.48 -10.20 -15.39
C GLY A 61 -3.17 -10.99 -15.32
N ARG A 62 -2.19 -10.73 -16.21
CA ARG A 62 -0.87 -11.40 -16.19
C ARG A 62 -0.16 -11.28 -14.85
N LEU A 63 0.47 -12.38 -14.43
CA LEU A 63 1.31 -12.42 -13.25
C LEU A 63 2.78 -12.29 -13.62
N TYR A 64 3.52 -11.61 -12.76
CA TYR A 64 4.96 -11.44 -12.80
C TYR A 64 5.48 -11.93 -11.46
N VAL A 65 6.44 -12.83 -11.45
CA VAL A 65 6.92 -13.49 -10.22
C VAL A 65 8.44 -13.52 -10.24
N ASP A 66 9.07 -13.11 -9.15
CA ASP A 66 10.50 -13.29 -8.96
C ASP A 66 10.83 -14.78 -8.75
N ASP A 67 11.89 -15.26 -9.40
CA ASP A 67 12.54 -16.51 -9.01
C ASP A 67 13.52 -16.30 -7.83
N PRO A 68 14.16 -17.36 -7.30
CA PRO A 68 15.10 -17.23 -6.18
C PRO A 68 16.31 -16.32 -6.47
N THR A 69 16.61 -16.05 -7.74
CA THR A 69 17.72 -15.19 -8.16
C THR A 69 17.29 -13.73 -8.33
N GLY A 70 16.00 -13.43 -8.16
CA GLY A 70 15.41 -12.11 -8.43
C GLY A 70 15.13 -11.85 -9.91
N THR A 71 15.15 -12.89 -10.76
CA THR A 71 14.75 -12.76 -12.16
C THR A 71 13.22 -12.81 -12.25
N VAL A 72 12.62 -11.83 -12.93
CA VAL A 72 11.16 -11.73 -13.09
C VAL A 72 10.69 -12.65 -14.23
N HIS A 73 9.82 -13.60 -13.91
CA HIS A 73 9.14 -14.47 -14.87
C HIS A 73 7.69 -14.04 -15.08
N ARG A 74 7.17 -14.24 -16.29
CA ARG A 74 5.80 -13.86 -16.68
C ARG A 74 4.94 -15.10 -16.85
N PHE A 75 3.74 -15.07 -16.27
CA PHE A 75 2.70 -16.06 -16.48
C PHE A 75 1.52 -15.42 -17.20
N ASP A 76 1.19 -15.99 -18.35
CA ASP A 76 0.06 -15.55 -19.17
C ASP A 76 -1.21 -16.28 -18.72
N PRO A 77 -2.34 -15.57 -18.49
CA PRO A 77 -3.59 -16.23 -18.18
C PRO A 77 -4.05 -17.01 -19.42
N ALA A 78 -4.55 -18.23 -19.20
CA ALA A 78 -5.08 -19.08 -20.27
C ALA A 78 -6.33 -18.47 -20.92
N GLU A 79 -7.10 -17.68 -20.15
CA GLU A 79 -8.35 -17.05 -20.56
C GLU A 79 -8.26 -15.54 -20.43
N SER A 80 -8.96 -14.81 -21.29
CA SER A 80 -9.01 -13.33 -21.25
C SER A 80 -9.93 -12.79 -20.15
N THR A 81 -10.72 -13.65 -19.51
CA THR A 81 -11.71 -13.33 -18.47
C THR A 81 -11.20 -13.51 -17.04
N VAL A 82 -9.88 -13.68 -16.86
CA VAL A 82 -9.31 -13.84 -15.51
C VAL A 82 -9.52 -12.59 -14.64
N PRO A 83 -9.69 -12.75 -13.32
CA PRO A 83 -9.73 -11.60 -12.42
C PRO A 83 -8.42 -10.81 -12.44
N HIS A 84 -8.50 -9.49 -12.26
CA HIS A 84 -7.35 -8.57 -12.28
C HIS A 84 -6.93 -8.10 -10.88
N ASP A 85 -7.46 -8.76 -9.85
CA ASP A 85 -7.33 -8.46 -8.43
C ASP A 85 -7.08 -9.72 -7.59
N LEU A 86 -6.48 -10.76 -8.19
CA LEU A 86 -6.13 -12.02 -7.52
C LEU A 86 -5.20 -11.81 -6.33
N LEU A 87 -4.39 -10.75 -6.38
CA LEU A 87 -3.43 -10.41 -5.32
C LEU A 87 -3.97 -9.41 -4.30
N ALA A 88 -5.22 -8.95 -4.46
CA ALA A 88 -5.82 -8.02 -3.52
C ALA A 88 -6.02 -8.69 -2.15
N SER A 89 -6.10 -7.88 -1.09
CA SER A 89 -6.29 -8.39 0.26
C SER A 89 -7.55 -9.27 0.36
N ALA A 90 -7.45 -10.39 1.08
CA ALA A 90 -8.59 -11.21 1.47
C ALA A 90 -9.66 -10.44 2.28
N ARG A 91 -9.30 -9.28 2.86
CA ARG A 91 -10.26 -8.38 3.53
C ARG A 91 -11.05 -7.51 2.56
N GLY A 92 -10.65 -7.41 1.29
CA GLY A 92 -11.32 -6.66 0.25
C GLY A 92 -11.61 -5.21 0.65
N ALA A 93 -12.87 -4.81 0.55
CA ALA A 93 -13.34 -3.48 0.95
C ALA A 93 -13.10 -3.14 2.43
N ARG A 94 -12.86 -4.15 3.29
CA ARG A 94 -12.58 -3.97 4.73
C ARG A 94 -11.08 -3.99 5.05
N TRP A 95 -10.21 -3.87 4.05
CA TRP A 95 -8.78 -3.82 4.30
C TRP A 95 -8.43 -2.54 5.09
N PRO A 96 -7.76 -2.65 6.26
CA PRO A 96 -7.41 -1.50 7.06
C PRO A 96 -6.17 -0.82 6.52
N GLY A 97 -6.33 0.44 6.13
CA GLY A 97 -5.33 1.23 5.41
C GLY A 97 -4.88 2.48 6.15
N PHE A 98 -4.46 3.49 5.42
CA PHE A 98 -3.72 4.62 5.96
C PHE A 98 -4.34 5.95 5.58
N LEU A 99 -4.21 6.94 6.46
CA LEU A 99 -4.47 8.35 6.19
C LEU A 99 -3.26 9.19 6.59
N ARG A 100 -2.80 10.07 5.70
CA ARG A 100 -1.61 10.89 5.91
C ARG A 100 -1.92 12.30 5.48
N GLY A 101 -1.79 13.24 6.41
CA GLY A 101 -1.79 14.66 6.13
C GLY A 101 -0.40 15.24 6.36
N ARG A 102 0.03 16.15 5.49
CA ARG A 102 1.25 16.93 5.67
C ARG A 102 0.98 18.38 5.31
N TRP A 103 1.38 19.28 6.20
CA TRP A 103 1.45 20.71 5.97
C TRP A 103 2.88 21.21 6.13
N GLN A 104 3.31 22.04 5.19
CA GLN A 104 4.56 22.76 5.26
C GLN A 104 4.35 24.18 4.75
N ALA A 105 4.46 25.16 5.64
CA ALA A 105 4.33 26.57 5.30
C ALA A 105 5.27 26.91 4.12
N PRO A 106 4.78 27.61 3.09
CA PRO A 106 5.56 27.84 1.88
C PRO A 106 6.73 28.76 2.20
N VAL A 107 7.95 28.23 2.12
CA VAL A 107 9.17 29.03 2.28
C VAL A 107 9.58 29.62 0.94
N ILE A 108 9.75 28.80 -0.11
CA ILE A 108 10.01 29.16 -1.52
C ILE A 108 9.74 27.91 -2.37
N SER A 109 8.49 27.56 -2.70
CA SER A 109 8.17 26.29 -3.37
C SER A 109 6.96 26.42 -4.29
N ASP A 110 7.08 25.87 -5.51
CA ASP A 110 5.97 25.71 -6.48
C ASP A 110 5.04 24.53 -6.14
N ARG A 111 5.34 23.77 -5.08
CA ARG A 111 4.45 22.71 -4.57
C ARG A 111 3.41 23.29 -3.62
N SER A 112 2.21 22.72 -3.66
CA SER A 112 1.17 22.98 -2.69
C SER A 112 1.69 22.73 -1.27
N PRO A 113 1.42 23.64 -0.31
CA PRO A 113 1.91 23.52 1.07
C PRO A 113 1.24 22.37 1.83
N GLY A 114 0.06 21.93 1.38
CA GLY A 114 -0.69 20.83 1.98
C GLY A 114 -0.83 19.62 1.06
N GLU A 115 -0.57 18.44 1.60
CA GLU A 115 -0.78 17.14 0.95
C GLU A 115 -1.67 16.28 1.86
N LEU A 116 -2.78 15.77 1.33
CA LEU A 116 -3.63 14.77 1.99
C LEU A 116 -3.65 13.51 1.14
N TRP A 117 -3.36 12.36 1.74
CA TRP A 117 -3.36 11.07 1.07
C TRP A 117 -4.04 10.01 1.92
N TRP A 118 -4.84 9.16 1.30
CA TRP A 118 -5.36 7.97 1.93
C TRP A 118 -5.39 6.78 0.98
N GLN A 119 -5.35 5.61 1.57
CA GLN A 119 -5.54 4.34 0.89
C GLN A 119 -6.10 3.35 1.90
N CYS A 120 -7.37 3.01 1.76
CA CYS A 120 -8.12 2.07 2.59
C CYS A 120 -9.00 1.17 1.70
N GLY A 121 -9.43 0.03 2.22
CA GLY A 121 -10.25 -0.91 1.46
C GLY A 121 -9.60 -1.37 0.14
N LYS A 122 -10.43 -1.78 -0.82
CA LYS A 122 -9.99 -2.26 -2.13
C LYS A 122 -9.71 -1.13 -3.12
N ASP A 123 -10.59 -0.13 -3.13
CA ASP A 123 -10.63 0.92 -4.14
C ASP A 123 -10.83 2.33 -3.51
N ASP A 124 -10.72 2.47 -2.18
CA ASP A 124 -10.89 3.75 -1.47
C ASP A 124 -9.52 4.40 -1.23
N SER A 125 -9.05 5.14 -2.24
CA SER A 125 -7.79 5.87 -2.16
C SER A 125 -7.91 7.24 -2.81
N GLY A 126 -7.19 8.21 -2.28
CA GLY A 126 -7.17 9.56 -2.84
C GLY A 126 -5.93 10.34 -2.48
N PHE A 127 -5.74 11.42 -3.22
CA PHE A 127 -4.67 12.39 -3.03
C PHE A 127 -5.25 13.78 -3.32
N GLU A 128 -5.07 14.71 -2.40
CA GLU A 128 -5.51 16.10 -2.52
C GLU A 128 -4.32 17.04 -2.23
N ASP A 129 -4.07 17.96 -3.16
CA ASP A 129 -3.17 19.09 -2.98
C ASP A 129 -3.96 20.29 -2.45
N LEU A 130 -3.57 20.84 -1.30
CA LEU A 130 -4.31 21.88 -0.59
C LEU A 130 -3.41 23.10 -0.34
N VAL A 131 -4.00 24.29 -0.50
CA VAL A 131 -3.27 25.58 -0.44
C VAL A 131 -3.51 26.37 0.84
N SER A 132 -4.40 25.89 1.72
CA SER A 132 -4.72 26.51 3.01
C SER A 132 -4.62 25.45 4.11
N TRP A 133 -4.09 25.88 5.26
CA TRP A 133 -3.95 25.05 6.44
C TRP A 133 -5.33 24.63 6.96
N GLU A 134 -6.25 25.58 7.05
CA GLU A 134 -7.61 25.39 7.54
C GLU A 134 -8.36 24.34 6.72
N GLU A 135 -8.18 24.37 5.40
CA GLU A 135 -8.81 23.40 4.51
C GLU A 135 -8.19 22.00 4.67
N LEU A 136 -6.86 21.91 4.77
CA LEU A 136 -6.19 20.63 5.00
C LEU A 136 -6.57 20.01 6.34
N GLU A 137 -6.60 20.80 7.41
CA GLU A 137 -7.00 20.34 8.74
C GLU A 137 -8.43 19.81 8.72
N ARG A 138 -9.37 20.58 8.14
CA ARG A 138 -10.77 20.18 8.00
C ARG A 138 -10.92 18.88 7.22
N ARG A 139 -10.34 18.81 6.02
CA ARG A 139 -10.41 17.61 5.15
C ARG A 139 -9.78 16.40 5.80
N TYR A 140 -8.65 16.57 6.49
CA TYR A 140 -7.99 15.51 7.23
C TYR A 140 -8.92 14.90 8.31
N TYR A 141 -9.53 15.72 9.16
CA TYR A 141 -10.38 15.21 10.23
C TYR A 141 -11.72 14.65 9.74
N GLU A 142 -12.30 15.19 8.66
CA GLU A 142 -13.46 14.60 7.99
C GLU A 142 -13.15 13.19 7.48
N GLU A 143 -12.01 13.05 6.79
CA GLU A 143 -11.60 11.79 6.20
C GLU A 143 -11.16 10.78 7.27
N PHE A 144 -10.49 11.26 8.31
CA PHE A 144 -10.18 10.47 9.50
C PHE A 144 -11.43 9.89 10.13
N GLN A 145 -12.42 10.73 10.44
CA GLN A 145 -13.66 10.28 11.08
C GLN A 145 -14.39 9.27 10.20
N ARG A 146 -14.49 9.54 8.89
CA ARG A 146 -15.12 8.63 7.93
C ARG A 146 -14.46 7.25 7.92
N LEU A 147 -13.14 7.20 7.75
CA LEU A 147 -12.38 5.95 7.65
C LEU A 147 -12.35 5.19 8.99
N HIS A 148 -12.28 5.93 10.09
CA HIS A 148 -12.34 5.39 11.45
C HIS A 148 -13.71 4.75 11.75
N ASP A 149 -14.82 5.44 11.43
CA ASP A 149 -16.18 4.92 11.65
C ASP A 149 -16.50 3.70 10.79
N LEU A 150 -15.88 3.61 9.60
CA LEU A 150 -15.94 2.43 8.74
C LEU A 150 -15.11 1.25 9.27
N GLY A 151 -14.24 1.47 10.27
CA GLY A 151 -13.37 0.44 10.82
C GLY A 151 -12.30 -0.04 9.84
N ILE A 152 -11.93 0.80 8.86
CA ILE A 152 -10.95 0.48 7.81
C ILE A 152 -9.68 1.32 7.91
N LEU A 153 -9.46 1.94 9.07
CA LEU A 153 -8.23 2.68 9.36
C LEU A 153 -7.26 1.80 10.16
N ARG A 154 -6.04 1.63 9.67
CA ARG A 154 -4.91 0.99 10.38
C ARG A 154 -4.10 2.02 11.14
N SER A 155 -3.80 3.14 10.50
CA SER A 155 -3.17 4.29 11.16
C SER A 155 -3.44 5.58 10.42
N ALA A 156 -3.36 6.69 11.15
CA ALA A 156 -3.41 8.03 10.60
C ALA A 156 -2.37 8.94 11.25
N PHE A 157 -1.87 9.92 10.50
CA PHE A 157 -1.09 11.00 11.07
C PHE A 157 -1.26 12.31 10.31
N LEU A 158 -1.09 13.43 11.01
CA LEU A 158 -1.04 14.77 10.47
C LEU A 158 0.25 15.44 10.93
N TRP A 159 1.10 15.78 9.97
CA TRP A 159 2.38 16.43 10.21
C TRP A 159 2.32 17.91 9.80
N VAL A 160 2.79 18.82 10.65
CA VAL A 160 2.71 20.28 10.45
C VAL A 160 4.06 20.89 10.77
N ASP A 161 4.68 21.56 9.79
CA ASP A 161 5.90 22.37 9.97
C ASP A 161 7.04 21.67 10.76
N GLY A 162 7.22 20.37 10.54
CA GLY A 162 8.26 19.59 11.21
C GLY A 162 7.83 18.88 12.49
N GLY A 163 6.58 19.07 12.96
CA GLY A 163 6.02 18.40 14.13
C GLY A 163 4.82 17.49 13.82
N MET A 164 4.61 16.49 14.67
CA MET A 164 3.41 15.65 14.65
C MET A 164 2.26 16.39 15.34
N SER A 165 1.21 16.75 14.60
CA SER A 165 0.00 17.40 15.14
C SER A 165 -1.06 16.39 15.58
N HIS A 166 -1.20 15.29 14.83
CA HIS A 166 -2.10 14.19 15.17
C HIS A 166 -1.48 12.85 14.80
N GLN A 167 -1.73 11.83 15.62
CA GLN A 167 -1.33 10.45 15.36
C GLN A 167 -2.37 9.49 15.95
N TRP A 168 -2.75 8.50 15.14
CA TRP A 168 -3.68 7.44 15.53
C TRP A 168 -3.19 6.07 15.02
N PRO A 169 -3.23 5.00 15.84
CA PRO A 169 -3.45 5.03 17.28
C PRO A 169 -2.40 5.90 17.98
N SER A 170 -2.76 6.54 19.10
CA SER A 170 -1.81 7.31 19.89
C SER A 170 -0.71 6.38 20.41
N VAL A 171 0.54 6.82 20.37
CA VAL A 171 1.64 6.09 21.01
C VAL A 171 1.48 6.29 22.51
N GLU A 172 1.39 5.20 23.27
CA GLU A 172 1.47 5.22 24.74
C GLU A 172 2.88 5.62 25.22
#